data_AF-A0A8H7E4Q5-F1
#
_entry.id   AF-A0A8H7E4Q5-F1
#
_cell.length_a   1.000
_cell.length_b   1.000
_cell.length_c   1.000
_cell.angle_alpha   90.00
_cell.angle_beta   90.00
_cell.angle_gamma   90.00
#
_symmetry.space_group_name_H-M   'P 1'
#
loop_
_entity.id
_entity.type
_entity.pdbx_description
1 polymer ?
#
loop_
_entity_poly.entity_id
_entity_poly.type
_entity_poly.pdbx_seq_one_letter_code
_entity_poly.pdbx_strand_id
1 'polypeptide(L)'
;MDSSPSLNLWLCDFGGSKCERLGLDGGHLPDDPFFDPRMPWESTSATDIFSLGSIFYTILTGHWPCREGPPPVTVKDKYAYETLVNKLFTAGKFPDVSKLSGGKIIKRCWDHQYKTAKDVLEAIKSEMAALSITGELVKRGR
;
A
#
# COMPACT_ATOMS: atom_id res chain seq x y z
N MET A 1 -16.34 -31.26 3.00
CA MET A 1 -16.52 -29.87 3.47
C MET A 1 -15.19 -29.20 3.29
N ASP A 2 -15.13 -28.22 2.39
CA ASP A 2 -13.93 -27.41 2.18
C ASP A 2 -13.75 -26.50 3.40
N SER A 3 -12.88 -26.90 4.31
CA SER A 3 -12.61 -26.22 5.59
C SER A 3 -11.45 -25.22 5.47
N SER A 4 -11.23 -24.67 4.28
CA SER A 4 -10.23 -23.62 4.11
C SER A 4 -10.70 -22.37 4.87
N PRO A 5 -9.86 -21.78 5.74
CA PRO A 5 -10.25 -20.59 6.50
C PRO A 5 -10.53 -19.43 5.54
N SER A 6 -11.64 -18.72 5.75
CA SER A 6 -12.01 -17.58 4.94
C SER A 6 -11.09 -16.38 5.22
N LEU A 7 -10.40 -15.87 4.21
CA LEU A 7 -9.56 -14.66 4.29
C LEU A 7 -10.37 -13.41 3.91
N ASN A 8 -11.43 -13.13 4.66
CA ASN A 8 -12.27 -11.95 4.43
C ASN A 8 -11.67 -10.72 5.11
N LEU A 9 -11.67 -9.58 4.41
CA LEU A 9 -11.22 -8.29 4.92
C LEU A 9 -12.36 -7.27 4.89
N TRP A 10 -12.47 -6.44 5.92
CA TRP A 10 -13.38 -5.31 5.99
C TRP A 10 -12.57 -4.02 6.15
N LEU A 11 -12.87 -3.02 5.34
CA LEU A 11 -12.33 -1.66 5.52
C LEU A 11 -13.18 -0.94 6.58
N CYS A 12 -12.51 -0.33 7.56
CA CYS A 12 -13.14 0.37 8.67
C CYS A 12 -12.46 1.73 8.92
N ASP A 13 -12.93 2.43 9.95
CA ASP A 13 -12.45 3.75 10.39
C ASP A 13 -12.58 4.86 9.32
N PHE A 14 -13.82 5.29 9.10
CA PHE A 14 -14.15 6.37 8.17
C PHE A 14 -14.07 7.76 8.80
N GLY A 15 -13.50 7.92 10.00
CA GLY A 15 -13.47 9.19 10.73
C GLY A 15 -12.73 10.30 9.98
N GLY A 16 -11.71 9.95 9.19
CA GLY A 16 -10.96 10.87 8.33
C GLY A 16 -11.46 10.95 6.88
N SER A 17 -12.55 10.28 6.53
CA SER A 17 -13.02 10.23 5.13
C SER A 17 -13.58 11.56 4.65
N LYS A 18 -13.47 11.80 3.33
CA LYS A 18 -14.02 12.96 2.63
C LYS A 18 -15.08 12.54 1.62
N CYS A 19 -16.18 13.27 1.56
CA CYS A 19 -17.24 13.12 0.56
C CYS A 19 -17.68 14.48 0.04
N GLU A 20 -17.07 14.93 -1.06
CA GLU A 20 -17.34 16.23 -1.68
C GLU A 20 -18.82 16.42 -2.04
N ARG A 21 -19.45 15.39 -2.63
CA ARG A 21 -20.87 15.41 -3.00
C ARG A 21 -21.81 15.71 -1.83
N LEU A 22 -21.42 15.30 -0.62
CA LEU A 22 -22.18 15.50 0.61
C LEU A 22 -21.64 16.68 1.45
N GLY A 23 -20.57 17.35 1.01
CA GLY A 23 -19.91 18.40 1.78
C GLY A 23 -19.28 17.91 3.10
N LEU A 24 -18.87 16.64 3.17
CA LEU A 24 -18.27 16.05 4.37
C LEU A 24 -16.75 15.99 4.24
N ASP A 25 -16.03 16.39 5.29
CA ASP A 25 -14.58 16.30 5.38
C ASP A 25 -14.16 15.98 6.83
N GLY A 26 -13.53 14.82 7.03
CA GLY A 26 -12.99 14.40 8.32
C GLY A 26 -11.71 15.13 8.73
N GLY A 27 -11.11 15.93 7.83
CA GLY A 27 -9.97 16.78 8.12
C GLY A 27 -8.69 16.04 8.51
N HIS A 28 -8.56 14.77 8.11
CA HIS A 28 -7.41 13.93 8.41
C HIS A 28 -6.82 13.30 7.15
N LEU A 29 -5.51 13.13 7.15
CA LEU A 29 -4.77 12.38 6.13
C LEU A 29 -4.10 11.15 6.76
N PRO A 30 -3.64 10.19 5.93
CA PRO A 30 -2.90 9.03 6.43
C PRO A 30 -1.66 9.45 7.23
N ASP A 31 -1.39 8.74 8.33
CA ASP A 31 -0.12 8.84 9.06
C ASP A 31 1.05 8.36 8.19
N ASP A 32 2.28 8.75 8.55
CA ASP A 32 3.48 8.20 7.95
C ASP A 32 3.63 6.71 8.32
N PRO A 33 4.01 5.81 7.38
CA PRO A 33 4.53 6.03 6.03
C PRO A 33 3.46 5.86 4.93
N PHE A 34 2.20 6.15 5.23
CA PHE A 34 1.07 5.93 4.32
C PHE A 34 0.71 7.19 3.53
N PHE A 35 1.33 8.34 3.82
CA PHE A 35 1.21 9.57 3.06
C PHE A 35 2.49 9.85 2.24
N ASP A 36 2.34 10.56 1.11
CA ASP A 36 3.46 10.98 0.28
C ASP A 36 3.88 12.42 0.63
N PRO A 37 5.03 12.63 1.30
CA PRO A 37 5.48 13.98 1.70
C PRO A 37 5.84 14.89 0.51
N ARG A 38 5.85 14.37 -0.72
CA ARG A 38 6.06 15.17 -1.95
C ARG A 38 4.79 15.85 -2.44
N MET A 39 3.62 15.45 -1.94
CA MET A 39 2.32 15.92 -2.40
C MET A 39 1.72 16.96 -1.45
N PRO A 40 0.79 17.81 -1.93
CA PRO A 40 0.03 18.69 -1.05
C PRO A 40 -0.71 17.91 0.02
N TRP A 41 -0.89 18.54 1.19
CA TRP A 41 -1.69 17.98 2.28
C TRP A 41 -3.18 18.06 1.92
N GLU A 42 -3.64 17.17 1.05
CA GLU A 42 -5.02 17.13 0.55
C GLU A 42 -5.56 15.69 0.46
N SER A 43 -6.83 15.51 0.83
CA SER A 43 -7.51 14.22 0.71
C SER A 43 -8.01 14.02 -0.71
N THR A 44 -7.34 13.13 -1.44
CA THR A 44 -7.59 12.81 -2.85
C THR A 44 -7.45 11.32 -3.10
N SER A 45 -7.98 10.81 -4.22
CA SER A 45 -7.75 9.42 -4.61
C SER A 45 -6.27 9.07 -4.82
N ALA A 46 -5.42 10.04 -5.19
CA ALA A 46 -3.98 9.80 -5.31
C ALA A 46 -3.35 9.55 -3.93
N THR A 47 -3.83 10.25 -2.90
CA THR A 47 -3.44 10.04 -1.50
C THR A 47 -3.74 8.60 -1.08
N ASP A 48 -4.96 8.12 -1.33
CA ASP A 48 -5.37 6.75 -1.00
C ASP A 48 -4.56 5.70 -1.79
N ILE A 49 -4.30 5.94 -3.07
CA ILE A 49 -3.52 5.03 -3.92
C ILE A 49 -2.07 4.92 -3.42
N PHE A 50 -1.47 6.03 -2.99
CA PHE A 50 -0.14 5.98 -2.38
C PHE A 50 -0.17 5.13 -1.10
N SER A 51 -1.17 5.34 -0.22
CA SER A 51 -1.36 4.52 0.98
C SER A 51 -1.52 3.04 0.66
N LEU A 52 -2.25 2.69 -0.40
CA LEU A 52 -2.39 1.31 -0.87
C LEU A 52 -1.03 0.68 -1.23
N GLY A 53 -0.11 1.44 -1.82
CA GLY A 53 1.27 0.96 -2.07
C GLY A 53 1.97 0.52 -0.78
N SER A 54 1.92 1.36 0.26
CA SER A 54 2.50 1.06 1.57
C SER A 54 1.76 -0.09 2.29
N ILE A 55 0.44 -0.19 2.15
CA ILE A 55 -0.36 -1.31 2.69
C ILE A 55 0.02 -2.63 2.01
N PHE A 56 0.10 -2.67 0.67
CA PHE A 56 0.50 -3.87 -0.06
C PHE A 56 1.92 -4.32 0.29
N TYR A 57 2.86 -3.37 0.42
CA TYR A 57 4.19 -3.66 0.92
C TYR A 57 4.14 -4.33 2.30
N THR A 58 3.33 -3.77 3.22
CA THR A 58 3.18 -4.29 4.57
C THR A 58 2.58 -5.69 4.58
N ILE A 59 1.55 -5.95 3.76
CA ILE A 59 0.92 -7.28 3.65
C ILE A 59 1.91 -8.31 3.11
N LEU A 60 2.67 -7.98 2.07
CA LEU A 60 3.58 -8.92 1.41
C LEU A 60 4.88 -9.18 2.17
N THR A 61 5.34 -8.21 2.96
CA THR A 61 6.63 -8.30 3.65
C THR A 61 6.51 -8.52 5.15
N GLY A 62 5.36 -8.18 5.75
CA GLY A 62 5.19 -8.10 7.20
C GLY A 62 5.85 -6.87 7.84
N HIS A 63 6.37 -5.93 7.05
CA HIS A 63 7.17 -4.80 7.52
C HIS A 63 6.61 -3.47 7.00
N TRP A 64 6.77 -2.42 7.80
CA TRP A 64 6.53 -1.07 7.31
C TRP A 64 7.63 -0.65 6.31
N PRO A 65 7.32 0.16 5.28
CA PRO A 65 8.32 0.68 4.36
C PRO A 65 9.56 1.27 5.06
N CYS A 66 10.75 0.98 4.52
CA CYS A 66 12.04 1.47 5.00
C CYS A 66 12.41 1.03 6.43
N ARG A 67 11.83 -0.06 6.93
CA ARG A 67 12.13 -0.58 8.26
C ARG A 67 12.31 -2.08 8.29
N GLU A 68 13.29 -2.49 9.09
CA GLU A 68 13.48 -3.87 9.52
C GLU A 68 12.83 -4.06 10.90
N GLY A 69 11.98 -5.09 11.06
CA GLY A 69 11.31 -5.40 12.31
C GLY A 69 9.88 -4.82 12.52
N PRO A 70 9.28 -5.10 13.69
CA PRO A 70 7.87 -4.80 13.99
C PRO A 70 7.62 -3.30 14.22
N PRO A 71 6.37 -2.78 14.16
CA PRO A 71 6.00 -1.37 14.39
C PRO A 71 6.61 -0.70 15.65
N PRO A 72 6.82 0.64 15.66
CA PRO A 72 7.51 1.32 16.75
C PRO A 72 6.61 1.31 17.98
N VAL A 73 7.18 1.02 19.16
CA VAL A 73 6.41 0.90 20.40
C VAL A 73 6.44 2.21 21.19
N THR A 74 7.55 2.95 21.13
CA THR A 74 7.70 4.23 21.84
C THR A 74 7.47 5.42 20.91
N VAL A 75 7.04 6.53 21.49
CA VAL A 75 6.88 7.81 20.76
C VAL A 75 8.22 8.25 20.13
N LYS A 76 9.33 8.04 20.84
CA LYS A 76 10.66 8.39 20.34
C LYS A 76 11.03 7.56 19.10
N ASP A 77 10.76 6.26 19.12
CA ASP A 77 11.05 5.38 18.00
C ASP A 77 10.13 5.66 16.82
N LYS A 78 8.84 5.97 17.09
CA LYS A 78 7.89 6.42 16.07
C LYS A 78 8.42 7.67 15.36
N TYR A 79 8.76 8.72 16.12
CA TYR A 79 9.29 9.96 15.56
C TYR A 79 10.60 9.78 14.76
N ALA A 80 11.52 8.97 15.27
CA ALA A 80 12.78 8.67 14.57
C ALA A 80 12.53 7.94 13.25
N TYR A 81 11.59 7.00 13.25
CA TYR A 81 11.18 6.27 12.05
C TYR A 81 10.49 7.19 11.03
N GLU A 82 9.51 7.99 11.46
CA GLU A 82 8.79 8.94 10.60
C GLU A 82 9.74 9.95 9.96
N THR A 83 10.69 10.48 10.74
CA THR A 83 11.74 11.37 10.23
C THR A 83 12.57 10.70 9.12
N LEU A 84 12.96 9.44 9.32
CA LEU A 84 13.74 8.68 8.34
C LEU A 84 12.93 8.39 7.06
N VAL A 85 11.73 7.84 7.20
CA VAL A 85 10.93 7.42 6.04
C VAL A 85 10.49 8.63 5.22
N ASN A 86 10.12 9.75 5.87
CA ASN A 86 9.80 10.98 5.16
C ASN A 86 10.98 11.54 4.40
N LYS A 87 12.19 11.52 4.98
CA LYS A 87 13.41 11.92 4.28
C LYS A 87 13.64 11.09 3.03
N LEU A 88 13.41 9.78 3.09
CA LEU A 88 13.57 8.87 1.95
C LEU A 88 12.48 9.10 0.89
N PHE A 89 11.22 9.17 1.30
CA PHE A 89 10.09 9.37 0.40
C PHE A 89 10.12 10.73 -0.27
N THR A 90 10.50 11.79 0.45
CA THR A 90 10.74 13.13 -0.14
C THR A 90 11.79 13.07 -1.24
N ALA A 91 12.83 12.24 -1.08
CA ALA A 91 13.86 12.02 -2.09
C ALA A 91 13.44 11.04 -3.21
N GLY A 92 12.19 10.57 -3.22
CA GLY A 92 11.70 9.53 -4.15
C GLY A 92 12.37 8.17 -3.97
N LYS A 93 12.97 7.92 -2.80
CA LYS A 93 13.66 6.67 -2.47
C LYS A 93 12.71 5.75 -1.71
N PHE A 94 12.25 4.73 -2.40
CA PHE A 94 11.36 3.70 -1.84
C PHE A 94 12.11 2.38 -1.60
N PRO A 95 11.59 1.48 -0.76
CA PRO A 95 12.11 0.12 -0.64
C PRO A 95 12.18 -0.58 -2.00
N ASP A 96 13.18 -1.45 -2.18
CA ASP A 96 13.24 -2.31 -3.35
C ASP A 96 12.13 -3.38 -3.26
N VAL A 97 11.25 -3.36 -4.26
CA VAL A 97 10.11 -4.28 -4.38
C VAL A 97 10.26 -5.21 -5.59
N SER A 98 11.39 -5.18 -6.29
CA SER A 98 11.63 -5.95 -7.53
C SER A 98 11.43 -7.46 -7.37
N LYS A 99 11.64 -7.98 -6.16
CA LYS A 99 11.51 -9.41 -5.83
C LYS A 99 10.14 -9.79 -5.26
N LEU A 100 9.24 -8.84 -5.04
CA LEU A 100 7.90 -9.11 -4.50
C LEU A 100 6.93 -9.43 -5.64
N SER A 101 6.10 -10.46 -5.45
CA SER A 101 4.92 -10.71 -6.30
C SER A 101 3.98 -9.50 -6.20
N GLY A 102 3.75 -8.78 -7.30
CA GLY A 102 3.03 -7.50 -7.27
C GLY A 102 3.89 -6.26 -6.95
N GLY A 103 5.21 -6.39 -6.85
CA GLY A 103 6.13 -5.27 -6.60
C GLY A 103 6.01 -4.13 -7.62
N LYS A 104 5.74 -4.46 -8.89
CA LYS A 104 5.44 -3.46 -9.93
C LYS A 104 4.22 -2.62 -9.58
N ILE A 105 3.19 -3.22 -9.00
CA ILE A 105 1.95 -2.53 -8.61
C ILE A 105 2.25 -1.58 -7.45
N ILE A 106 2.98 -2.05 -6.43
CA ILE A 106 3.42 -1.21 -5.30
C ILE A 106 4.20 0.02 -5.79
N LYS A 107 5.22 -0.20 -6.64
CA LYS A 107 6.04 0.89 -7.17
C LYS A 107 5.21 1.89 -7.97
N ARG A 108 4.24 1.42 -8.76
CA ARG A 108 3.33 2.26 -9.53
C ARG A 108 2.39 3.09 -8.66
N CYS A 109 1.96 2.57 -7.51
CA CYS A 109 1.23 3.35 -6.51
C CYS A 109 2.09 4.49 -5.98
N TRP A 110 3.33 4.22 -5.56
CA TRP A 110 4.26 5.25 -5.04
C TRP A 110 4.72 6.27 -6.10
N ASP A 111 4.69 5.89 -7.38
CA ASP A 111 5.03 6.77 -8.51
C ASP A 111 3.82 7.52 -9.09
N HIS A 112 2.63 7.43 -8.48
CA HIS A 112 1.39 8.05 -8.96
C HIS A 112 1.01 7.64 -10.40
N GLN A 113 1.27 6.39 -10.77
CA GLN A 113 0.96 5.88 -12.12
C GLN A 113 -0.47 5.34 -12.26
N TYR A 114 -1.23 5.27 -11.18
CA TYR A 114 -2.65 4.93 -11.20
C TYR A 114 -3.50 6.16 -10.86
N LYS A 115 -4.64 6.29 -11.53
CA LYS A 115 -5.56 7.42 -11.30
C LYS A 115 -6.69 7.04 -10.37
N THR A 116 -7.09 5.77 -10.38
CA THR A 116 -8.22 5.26 -9.62
C THR A 116 -7.88 3.95 -8.92
N ALA A 117 -8.59 3.65 -7.83
CA ALA A 117 -8.51 2.35 -7.17
C ALA A 117 -8.92 1.19 -8.10
N LYS A 118 -9.76 1.46 -9.12
CA LYS A 118 -10.11 0.47 -10.14
C LYS A 118 -8.89 0.09 -11.00
N ASP A 119 -8.05 1.06 -11.37
CA ASP A 119 -6.82 0.77 -12.13
C ASP A 119 -5.89 -0.16 -11.34
N VAL A 120 -5.76 0.09 -10.03
CA VAL A 120 -4.99 -0.76 -9.11
C VAL A 120 -5.59 -2.17 -9.05
N LEU A 121 -6.91 -2.28 -8.90
CA LEU A 121 -7.60 -3.58 -8.83
C LEU A 121 -7.40 -4.41 -10.11
N GLU A 122 -7.52 -3.80 -11.28
CA GLU A 122 -7.33 -4.50 -12.55
C GLU A 122 -5.87 -4.93 -12.75
N ALA A 123 -4.90 -4.14 -12.27
CA ALA A 123 -3.50 -4.55 -12.24
C ALA A 123 -3.27 -5.77 -11.33
N ILE A 124 -3.88 -5.79 -10.13
CA ILE A 124 -3.80 -6.93 -9.20
C ILE A 124 -4.39 -8.19 -9.81
N LYS A 125 -5.58 -8.11 -10.40
CA LYS A 125 -6.23 -9.25 -11.07
C LYS A 125 -5.35 -9.81 -12.19
N SER A 126 -4.76 -8.93 -13.00
CA SER A 126 -3.87 -9.32 -14.09
C SER A 126 -2.61 -10.04 -13.57
N GLU A 127 -1.99 -9.52 -12.51
CA GLU A 127 -0.83 -10.15 -11.88
C GLU A 127 -1.18 -11.52 -11.27
N MET A 128 -2.31 -11.62 -10.57
CA MET A 128 -2.79 -12.88 -9.98
C MET A 128 -3.09 -13.95 -11.03
N ALA A 129 -3.66 -13.56 -12.17
CA ALA A 129 -3.91 -14.47 -13.29
C ALA A 129 -2.58 -15.01 -13.85
N ALA A 130 -1.59 -14.13 -14.04
CA ALA A 130 -0.26 -14.52 -14.54
C ALA A 130 0.47 -15.48 -13.58
N LEU A 131 0.37 -15.26 -12.26
CA LEU A 131 0.94 -16.13 -11.25
C LEU A 131 0.27 -17.51 -11.22
N SER A 132 -1.05 -17.57 -11.35
CA SER A 132 -1.80 -18.83 -11.42
C SER A 132 -1.37 -19.67 -12.63
N ILE A 133 -1.24 -19.05 -13.81
CA ILE A 133 -0.76 -19.71 -15.04
C ILE A 133 0.66 -20.23 -14.88
N THR A 134 1.56 -19.44 -14.27
CA THR A 134 2.95 -19.84 -14.03
C THR A 134 3.02 -21.04 -13.09
N GLY A 135 2.20 -21.06 -12.04
CA GLY A 135 2.10 -22.18 -11.11
C GLY A 135 1.59 -23.48 -11.76
N GLU A 136 0.66 -23.38 -12.71
CA GLU A 136 0.17 -24.54 -13.47
C GLU A 136 1.21 -25.11 -14.44
N LEU A 137 1.96 -24.26 -15.15
CA LEU A 137 3.03 -24.68 -16.05
C LEU A 137 4.16 -25.39 -15.30
N VAL A 138 4.55 -24.90 -14.11
CA VAL A 138 5.54 -25.55 -13.25
C VAL A 138 5.05 -26.93 -12.77
N LYS A 139 3.76 -27.09 -12.47
CA LYS A 139 3.17 -28.37 -12.07
C LYS A 139 3.11 -29.39 -13.22
N ARG A 140 2.98 -28.95 -14.47
CA ARG A 140 2.90 -29.84 -15.66
C ARG A 140 4.26 -30.27 -16.20
N GLY A 141 5.34 -29.60 -15.80
CA GLY A 141 6.71 -29.92 -16.21
C GLY A 141 7.48 -30.83 -15.23
N ARG A 142 6.80 -31.48 -14.28
CA ARG A 142 7.37 -32.49 -13.37
C ARG A 142 6.68 -33.84 -13.54
#